data_AF-A0A6P4DYA6-F1
#
_entry.id   AF-A0A6P4DYA6-F1
#
_cell.length_a   1.000
_cell.length_b   1.000
_cell.length_c   1.000
_cell.angle_alpha   90.00
_cell.angle_beta   90.00
_cell.angle_gamma   90.00
#
_symmetry.space_group_name_H-M   'P 1'
#
loop_
_entity.id
_entity.type
_entity.pdbx_description
1 polymer ?
#
loop_
_entity_poly.entity_id
_entity_poly.type
_entity_poly.pdbx_seq_one_letter_code
_entity_poly.pdbx_strand_id
1 'polypeptide(L)'
;MWSEHFPFMLMADEYGQCSTDVKLVHDVDDIGIAQYLQVIGGRLLSIGRTQELKHASATFDKKSMEKLMQENLEKEKKLRVALEQIELKDEKMKGLMEKMLLLEEKEKKLDEDKVDLQTKVMEMTMEKKTLETDKKNHGFDMFILGFDRAVEQARFIAPTLDFAVMDPCKVVINGQLVDDDEDQESESEDVAVA
;
A
#
# COMPACT_ATOMS: atom_id res chain seq x y z
N MET A 1 48.29 -46.99 -37.05
CA MET A 1 48.51 -47.19 -38.50
C MET A 1 49.57 -48.25 -38.79
N TRP A 2 50.58 -48.44 -37.93
CA TRP A 2 51.55 -49.53 -38.09
C TRP A 2 51.22 -50.67 -37.13
N SER A 3 51.30 -51.91 -37.61
CA SER A 3 51.08 -53.12 -36.83
C SER A 3 52.17 -54.14 -37.13
N GLU A 4 52.23 -55.20 -36.33
CA GLU A 4 53.19 -56.30 -36.51
C GLU A 4 53.10 -56.97 -37.89
N HIS A 5 51.94 -56.86 -38.54
CA HIS A 5 51.67 -57.46 -39.85
C HIS A 5 52.00 -56.51 -41.02
N PHE A 6 52.26 -55.23 -40.74
CA PHE A 6 52.68 -54.23 -41.73
C PHE A 6 53.87 -53.44 -41.18
N PRO A 7 55.07 -54.07 -41.14
CA PRO A 7 56.26 -53.44 -40.60
C PRO A 7 56.66 -52.26 -41.48
N PHE A 8 56.78 -51.08 -40.87
CA PHE A 8 57.07 -49.84 -41.57
C PHE A 8 58.31 -49.95 -42.48
N MET A 9 59.39 -50.56 -41.99
CA MET A 9 60.65 -50.67 -42.73
C MET A 9 60.50 -51.51 -44.01
N LEU A 10 59.83 -52.67 -43.93
CA LEU A 10 59.60 -53.53 -45.09
C LEU A 10 58.71 -52.85 -46.14
N MET A 11 57.64 -52.19 -45.70
CA MET A 11 56.75 -51.47 -46.61
C MET A 11 57.41 -50.23 -47.23
N ALA A 12 58.27 -49.54 -46.48
CA ALA A 12 59.00 -48.38 -46.98
C ALA A 12 60.04 -48.79 -48.03
N ASP A 13 60.73 -49.91 -47.83
CA ASP A 13 61.70 -50.42 -48.79
C ASP A 13 61.03 -50.93 -50.07
N GLU A 14 59.89 -51.63 -49.96
CA GLU A 14 59.22 -52.22 -51.11
C GLU A 14 58.39 -51.22 -51.93
N TYR A 15 57.76 -50.24 -51.28
CA TYR A 15 56.82 -49.31 -51.94
C TYR A 15 57.15 -47.83 -51.78
N GLY A 16 58.03 -47.47 -50.84
CA GLY A 16 58.40 -46.07 -50.55
C GLY A 16 59.67 -45.60 -51.26
N GLN A 17 60.54 -46.52 -51.69
CA GLN A 17 61.77 -46.17 -52.39
C GLN A 17 61.55 -46.03 -53.90
N CYS A 18 61.44 -44.80 -54.37
CA CYS A 18 61.48 -44.46 -55.78
C CYS A 18 62.94 -44.31 -56.25
N SER A 19 63.30 -44.91 -57.38
CA SER A 19 64.66 -44.81 -57.94
C SER A 19 65.11 -43.38 -58.26
N THR A 20 64.16 -42.46 -58.48
CA THR A 20 64.43 -41.03 -58.68
C THR A 20 64.78 -40.35 -57.35
N ASP A 21 64.05 -40.66 -56.28
CA ASP A 21 64.28 -40.08 -54.96
C ASP A 21 65.60 -40.59 -54.36
N VAL A 22 65.93 -41.87 -54.58
CA VAL A 22 67.22 -42.47 -54.18
C VAL A 22 68.40 -41.81 -54.90
N LYS A 23 68.27 -41.53 -56.20
CA LYS A 23 69.30 -40.78 -56.95
C LYS A 23 69.46 -39.36 -56.43
N LEU A 24 68.35 -38.66 -56.19
CA LEU A 24 68.37 -37.30 -55.64
C LEU A 24 69.04 -37.25 -54.26
N VAL A 25 68.76 -38.24 -53.40
CA VAL A 25 69.42 -38.41 -52.09
C VAL A 25 70.94 -38.53 -52.25
N HIS A 26 71.42 -39.31 -53.22
CA HIS A 26 72.86 -39.41 -53.49
C HIS A 26 73.46 -38.13 -54.10
N ASP A 27 72.70 -37.41 -54.93
CA ASP A 27 73.17 -36.18 -55.60
C ASP A 27 73.23 -34.96 -54.65
N VAL A 28 72.34 -34.92 -53.65
CA VAL A 28 72.16 -33.78 -52.72
C VAL A 28 72.99 -33.94 -51.43
N ASP A 29 73.53 -35.14 -51.21
CA ASP A 29 74.34 -35.55 -50.04
C ASP A 29 73.59 -35.41 -48.70
N ASP A 30 74.16 -35.98 -47.64
CA ASP A 30 73.50 -36.09 -46.33
C ASP A 30 73.06 -34.72 -45.76
N ILE A 31 73.83 -33.67 -46.04
CA ILE A 31 73.58 -32.31 -45.56
C ILE A 31 72.28 -31.74 -46.15
N GLY A 32 72.03 -31.91 -47.44
CA GLY A 32 70.84 -31.36 -48.07
C GLY A 32 69.57 -32.12 -47.70
N ILE A 33 69.68 -33.43 -47.46
CA ILE A 33 68.58 -34.25 -46.92
C ILE A 33 68.23 -33.80 -45.50
N ALA A 34 69.23 -33.58 -44.65
CA ALA A 34 69.02 -33.10 -43.29
C ALA A 34 68.29 -31.74 -43.28
N GLN A 35 68.66 -30.82 -44.17
CA GLN A 35 67.97 -29.53 -44.31
C GLN A 35 66.53 -29.69 -44.79
N TYR A 36 66.27 -30.56 -45.78
CA TYR A 36 64.91 -30.84 -46.25
C TYR A 36 64.02 -31.44 -45.15
N LEU A 37 64.55 -32.40 -44.39
CA LEU A 37 63.85 -33.00 -43.25
C LEU A 37 63.59 -31.98 -42.14
N GLN A 38 64.52 -31.06 -41.87
CA GLN A 38 64.29 -29.96 -40.93
C GLN A 38 63.12 -29.06 -41.38
N VAL A 39 63.03 -28.71 -42.66
CA VAL A 39 61.92 -27.92 -43.20
C VAL A 39 60.59 -28.66 -43.04
N ILE A 40 60.54 -29.96 -43.34
CA ILE A 40 59.35 -30.79 -43.13
C ILE A 40 58.98 -30.83 -41.64
N GLY A 41 59.94 -31.07 -40.76
CA GLY A 41 59.74 -31.10 -39.32
C GLY A 41 59.16 -29.79 -38.79
N GLY A 42 59.70 -28.65 -39.22
CA GLY A 42 59.19 -27.32 -38.86
C GLY A 42 57.76 -27.06 -39.35
N ARG A 43 57.41 -27.51 -40.57
CA ARG A 43 56.04 -27.42 -41.11
C ARG A 43 55.06 -28.27 -40.31
N LEU A 44 55.43 -29.51 -39.98
CA LEU A 44 54.60 -30.40 -39.17
C LEU A 44 54.36 -29.83 -37.76
N LEU A 45 55.39 -29.28 -37.13
CA LEU A 45 55.28 -28.55 -35.86
C LEU A 45 54.32 -27.37 -35.95
N SER A 46 54.43 -26.57 -37.02
CA SER A 46 53.55 -25.42 -37.24
C SER A 46 52.08 -25.83 -37.42
N ILE A 47 51.82 -26.91 -38.16
CA ILE A 47 50.47 -27.47 -38.34
C ILE A 47 49.92 -27.99 -37.00
N GLY A 48 50.73 -28.75 -36.25
CA GLY A 48 50.35 -29.25 -34.92
C GLY A 48 49.99 -28.11 -33.97
N ARG A 49 50.83 -27.07 -33.91
CA ARG A 49 50.59 -25.89 -33.07
C ARG A 49 49.32 -25.14 -33.47
N THR A 50 49.05 -25.02 -34.76
CA THR A 50 47.82 -24.38 -35.27
C THR A 50 46.56 -25.15 -34.84
N GLN A 51 46.59 -26.49 -34.88
CA GLN A 51 45.48 -27.31 -34.41
C GLN A 51 45.28 -27.20 -32.91
N GLU A 52 46.35 -27.24 -32.12
CA GLU A 52 46.29 -27.02 -30.67
C GLU A 52 45.62 -25.68 -30.32
N LEU A 53 46.04 -24.60 -30.97
CA LEU A 53 45.46 -23.27 -30.76
C LEU A 53 43.98 -23.22 -31.16
N LYS A 54 43.61 -23.85 -32.28
CA LYS A 54 42.22 -23.95 -32.72
C LYS A 54 41.34 -24.69 -31.71
N HIS A 55 41.82 -25.81 -31.17
CA HIS A 55 41.11 -26.57 -30.14
C HIS A 55 41.02 -25.82 -28.81
N ALA A 56 42.09 -25.11 -28.41
CA ALA A 56 42.06 -24.26 -27.23
C ALA A 56 41.04 -23.12 -27.37
N SER A 57 41.00 -22.45 -28.52
CA SER A 57 40.00 -21.41 -28.84
C SER A 57 38.58 -21.97 -28.78
N ALA A 58 38.30 -23.08 -29.48
CA ALA A 58 36.98 -23.69 -29.50
C ALA A 58 36.51 -24.14 -28.11
N THR A 59 37.44 -24.61 -27.26
CA THR A 59 37.14 -25.00 -25.88
C THR A 59 36.83 -23.78 -25.02
N PHE A 60 37.58 -22.68 -25.20
CA PHE A 60 37.32 -21.41 -24.52
C PHE A 60 35.96 -20.81 -24.91
N ASP A 61 35.65 -20.81 -26.22
CA ASP A 61 34.38 -20.32 -26.74
C ASP A 61 33.21 -21.15 -26.21
N LYS A 62 33.37 -22.48 -26.17
CA LYS A 62 32.37 -23.39 -25.58
C LYS A 62 32.11 -23.08 -24.11
N LYS A 63 33.15 -22.94 -23.28
CA LYS A 63 33.01 -22.59 -21.85
C LYS A 63 32.33 -21.24 -21.66
N SER A 64 32.69 -20.25 -22.48
CA SER A 64 32.09 -18.92 -22.44
C SER A 64 30.61 -18.95 -22.80
N MET A 65 30.23 -19.73 -23.82
CA MET A 65 28.85 -19.94 -24.23
C MET A 65 28.04 -20.67 -23.15
N GLU A 66 28.58 -21.73 -22.55
CA GLU A 66 27.93 -22.47 -21.45
C GLU A 66 27.67 -21.55 -20.25
N LYS A 67 28.63 -20.70 -19.88
CA LYS A 67 28.47 -19.70 -18.82
C LYS A 67 27.37 -18.70 -19.16
N LEU A 68 27.35 -18.15 -20.38
CA LEU A 68 26.32 -17.21 -20.82
C LEU A 68 24.92 -17.85 -20.80
N MET A 69 24.80 -19.11 -21.22
CA MET A 69 23.55 -19.84 -21.23
C MET A 69 23.01 -20.04 -19.80
N GLN A 70 23.89 -20.37 -18.85
CA GLN A 70 23.53 -20.53 -17.45
C GLN A 70 23.08 -19.20 -16.82
N GLU A 71 23.80 -18.10 -17.08
CA GLU A 71 23.43 -16.77 -16.60
C GLU A 71 22.08 -16.31 -17.18
N ASN A 72 21.83 -16.57 -18.47
CA ASN A 72 20.55 -16.26 -19.10
C ASN A 72 19.40 -17.07 -18.48
N LEU A 73 19.60 -18.37 -18.23
CA LEU A 73 18.60 -19.20 -17.58
C LEU A 73 18.27 -18.70 -16.17
N GLU A 74 19.28 -18.27 -15.41
CA GLU A 74 19.07 -17.72 -14.07
C GLU A 74 18.34 -16.37 -14.11
N LYS A 75 18.71 -15.49 -15.05
CA LYS A 75 18.01 -14.21 -15.26
C LYS A 75 16.56 -14.42 -15.70
N GLU A 76 16.29 -15.38 -16.58
CA GLU A 76 14.93 -15.71 -17.02
C GLU A 76 14.06 -16.18 -15.85
N LYS A 77 14.60 -17.05 -14.98
CA LYS A 77 13.90 -17.48 -13.76
C LYS A 77 13.58 -16.30 -12.84
N LYS A 78 14.55 -15.41 -12.60
CA LYS A 78 14.34 -14.20 -11.77
C LYS A 78 13.30 -13.27 -12.39
N LEU A 79 13.32 -13.09 -13.71
CA LEU A 79 12.36 -12.27 -14.43
C LEU A 79 10.95 -12.83 -14.31
N ARG A 80 10.77 -14.16 -14.44
CA ARG A 80 9.47 -14.81 -14.28
C ARG A 80 8.88 -14.59 -12.89
N VAL A 81 9.68 -14.78 -11.84
CA VAL A 81 9.26 -14.53 -10.45
C VAL A 81 8.90 -13.06 -10.25
N ALA A 82 9.65 -12.12 -10.84
CA ALA A 82 9.34 -10.70 -10.76
C ALA A 82 8.00 -10.36 -11.45
N LEU A 83 7.71 -10.96 -12.61
CA LEU A 83 6.44 -10.78 -13.32
C LEU A 83 5.26 -11.31 -12.50
N GLU A 84 5.36 -12.51 -11.93
CA GLU A 84 4.32 -13.09 -11.06
C GLU A 84 4.06 -12.19 -9.82
N GLN A 85 5.10 -11.59 -9.24
CA GLN A 85 4.95 -10.65 -8.14
C GLN A 85 4.27 -9.34 -8.55
N ILE A 86 4.50 -8.86 -9.77
CA ILE A 86 3.84 -7.67 -10.30
C ILE A 86 2.35 -7.95 -10.50
N GLU A 87 2.00 -9.07 -11.13
CA GLU A 87 0.59 -9.46 -11.33
C GLU A 87 -0.17 -9.56 -10.00
N LEU A 88 0.43 -10.21 -8.99
CA LEU A 88 -0.18 -10.30 -7.65
C LEU A 88 -0.36 -8.93 -6.99
N LYS A 89 0.58 -8.00 -7.19
CA LYS A 89 0.46 -6.63 -6.66
C LYS A 89 -0.61 -5.84 -7.40
N ASP A 90 -0.75 -6.02 -8.70
CA ASP A 90 -1.78 -5.35 -9.51
C ASP A 90 -3.19 -5.82 -9.11
N GLU A 91 -3.39 -7.12 -8.87
CA GLU A 91 -4.66 -7.64 -8.35
C GLU A 91 -5.00 -7.07 -6.97
N LYS A 92 -4.02 -7.02 -6.05
CA LYS A 92 -4.21 -6.42 -4.73
C LYS A 92 -4.53 -4.94 -4.83
N MET A 93 -3.87 -4.22 -5.73
CA MET A 93 -4.08 -2.79 -5.94
C MET A 93 -5.48 -2.50 -6.49
N LYS A 94 -5.98 -3.31 -7.44
CA LYS A 94 -7.38 -3.25 -7.90
C LYS A 94 -8.36 -3.46 -6.75
N GLY A 95 -8.16 -4.50 -5.94
CA GLY A 95 -9.03 -4.78 -4.79
C GLY A 95 -9.00 -3.70 -3.71
N LEU A 96 -7.87 -3.02 -3.51
CA LEU A 96 -7.77 -1.86 -2.62
C LEU A 96 -8.49 -0.64 -3.20
N MET A 97 -8.38 -0.40 -4.51
CA MET A 97 -9.05 0.71 -5.18
C MET A 97 -10.57 0.58 -5.13
N GLU A 98 -11.10 -0.63 -5.36
CA GLU A 98 -12.54 -0.90 -5.22
C GLU A 98 -13.05 -0.66 -3.78
N LYS A 99 -12.29 -1.10 -2.78
CA LYS A 99 -12.63 -0.86 -1.36
C LYS A 99 -12.58 0.63 -1.00
N MET A 100 -11.62 1.36 -1.54
CA MET A 100 -11.49 2.81 -1.33
C MET A 100 -12.74 3.53 -1.86
N LEU A 101 -13.16 3.25 -3.09
CA LEU A 101 -14.37 3.83 -3.69
C LEU A 101 -15.63 3.51 -2.87
N LEU A 102 -15.77 2.27 -2.38
CA LEU A 102 -16.89 1.88 -1.52
C LEU A 102 -16.89 2.60 -0.17
N LEU A 103 -15.72 2.93 0.37
CA LEU A 103 -15.61 3.69 1.61
C LEU A 103 -15.93 5.16 1.39
N GLU A 104 -15.45 5.76 0.30
CA GLU A 104 -15.78 7.15 -0.09
C GLU A 104 -17.30 7.34 -0.28
N GLU A 105 -17.97 6.38 -0.93
CA GLU A 105 -19.42 6.43 -1.10
C GLU A 105 -20.18 6.33 0.24
N LYS A 106 -19.71 5.45 1.15
CA LYS A 106 -20.29 5.32 2.50
C LYS A 106 -20.05 6.56 3.34
N GLU A 107 -18.88 7.16 3.26
CA GLU A 107 -18.54 8.39 3.97
C GLU A 107 -19.45 9.54 3.52
N LYS A 108 -19.63 9.71 2.21
CA LYS A 108 -20.56 10.70 1.66
C LYS A 108 -21.98 10.51 2.18
N LYS A 109 -22.48 9.27 2.21
CA LYS A 109 -23.82 8.97 2.73
C LYS A 109 -23.94 9.29 4.22
N LEU A 110 -22.92 8.96 5.01
CA LEU A 110 -22.90 9.29 6.44
C LEU A 110 -22.86 10.79 6.69
N ASP A 111 -22.16 11.55 5.86
CA ASP A 111 -22.16 13.02 5.94
C ASP A 111 -23.53 13.62 5.60
N GLU A 112 -24.23 13.09 4.59
CA GLU A 112 -25.61 13.45 4.27
C GLU A 112 -26.54 13.14 5.47
N ASP A 113 -26.49 11.92 6.01
CA ASP A 113 -27.30 11.50 7.16
C ASP A 113 -27.02 12.36 8.41
N LYS A 114 -25.75 12.77 8.62
CA LYS A 114 -25.34 13.63 9.72
C LYS A 114 -25.95 15.02 9.62
N VAL A 115 -25.94 15.63 8.43
CA VAL A 115 -26.55 16.95 8.19
C VAL A 115 -28.06 16.89 8.41
N ASP A 116 -28.71 15.84 7.94
CA ASP A 116 -30.15 15.63 8.13
C ASP A 116 -30.51 15.48 9.62
N LEU A 117 -29.74 14.69 10.36
CA LEU A 117 -29.94 14.53 11.81
C LEU A 117 -29.68 15.82 12.57
N GLN A 118 -28.64 16.56 12.21
CA GLN A 118 -28.33 17.85 12.84
C GLN A 118 -29.48 18.86 12.63
N THR A 119 -30.07 18.88 11.43
CA THR A 119 -31.24 19.71 11.10
C THR A 119 -32.43 19.33 11.97
N LYS A 120 -32.77 18.04 12.07
CA LYS A 120 -33.87 17.56 12.93
C LYS A 120 -33.67 17.88 14.41
N VAL A 121 -32.45 17.76 14.92
CA VAL A 121 -32.12 18.13 16.31
C VAL A 121 -32.34 19.62 16.54
N MET A 122 -31.94 20.46 15.59
CA MET A 122 -32.16 21.91 15.67
C MET A 122 -33.65 22.25 15.68
N GLU A 123 -34.45 21.65 14.80
CA GLU A 123 -35.91 21.81 14.75
C GLU A 123 -36.58 21.40 16.07
N MET A 124 -36.30 20.19 16.56
CA MET A 124 -36.86 19.71 17.84
C MET A 124 -36.44 20.61 19.02
N THR A 125 -35.22 21.16 18.99
CA THR A 125 -34.76 22.08 20.03
C THR A 125 -35.54 23.40 20.00
N MET A 126 -35.86 23.92 18.81
CA MET A 126 -36.71 25.10 18.67
C MET A 126 -38.14 24.83 19.14
N GLU A 127 -38.74 23.72 18.70
CA GLU A 127 -40.09 23.32 19.09
C GLU A 127 -40.21 23.15 20.60
N LYS A 128 -39.21 22.50 21.24
CA LYS A 128 -39.14 22.36 22.70
C LYS A 128 -39.13 23.72 23.40
N LYS A 129 -38.31 24.68 22.94
CA LYS A 129 -38.25 26.03 23.54
C LYS A 129 -39.58 26.78 23.41
N THR A 130 -40.24 26.66 22.27
CA THR A 130 -41.56 27.26 22.04
C THR A 130 -42.58 26.65 22.99
N LEU A 131 -42.67 25.31 23.06
CA LEU A 131 -43.59 24.62 23.97
C LEU A 131 -43.32 24.93 25.45
N GLU A 132 -42.05 25.04 25.86
CA GLU A 132 -41.70 25.45 27.23
C GLU A 132 -42.16 26.87 27.55
N THR A 133 -42.01 27.79 26.59
CA THR A 133 -42.46 29.18 26.73
C THR A 133 -43.98 29.25 26.78
N ASP A 134 -44.67 28.56 25.86
CA ASP A 134 -46.12 28.48 25.82
C ASP A 134 -46.69 27.88 27.10
N LYS A 135 -46.05 26.83 27.63
CA LYS A 135 -46.45 26.22 28.90
C LYS A 135 -46.28 27.18 30.08
N LYS A 136 -45.17 27.93 30.15
CA LYS A 136 -44.95 28.93 31.21
C LYS A 136 -45.99 30.05 31.13
N ASN A 137 -46.21 30.60 29.93
CA ASN A 137 -47.21 31.63 29.70
C ASN A 137 -48.61 31.15 30.07
N HIS A 138 -49.00 29.96 29.63
CA HIS A 138 -50.30 29.39 29.98
C HIS A 138 -50.47 29.16 31.49
N GLY A 139 -49.42 28.70 32.18
CA GLY A 139 -49.43 28.56 33.64
C GLY A 139 -49.65 29.91 34.35
N PHE A 140 -48.95 30.95 33.89
CA PHE A 140 -49.10 32.31 34.41
C PHE A 140 -50.52 32.86 34.14
N ASP A 141 -51.02 32.74 32.91
CA ASP A 141 -52.36 33.19 32.53
C ASP A 141 -53.44 32.51 33.39
N MET A 142 -53.34 31.20 33.59
CA MET A 142 -54.27 30.44 34.43
C MET A 142 -54.19 30.84 35.91
N PHE A 143 -52.99 31.18 36.40
CA PHE A 143 -52.81 31.70 37.76
C PHE A 143 -53.50 33.05 37.94
N ILE A 144 -53.27 34.02 37.04
CA ILE A 144 -53.91 35.34 37.09
C ILE A 144 -55.43 35.22 37.05
N LEU A 145 -55.98 34.40 36.15
CA LEU A 145 -57.43 34.15 36.08
C LEU A 145 -57.98 33.53 37.38
N GLY A 146 -57.21 32.62 37.99
CA GLY A 146 -57.56 32.01 39.28
C GLY A 146 -57.56 33.03 40.42
N PHE A 147 -56.55 33.90 40.45
CA PHE A 147 -56.40 34.98 41.42
C PHE A 147 -57.56 35.97 41.33
N ASP A 148 -57.86 36.49 40.13
CA ASP A 148 -58.97 37.42 39.90
C ASP A 148 -60.30 36.83 40.39
N ARG A 149 -60.53 35.55 40.07
CA ARG A 149 -61.73 34.84 40.53
C ARG A 149 -61.79 34.70 42.06
N ALA A 150 -60.66 34.53 42.74
CA ALA A 150 -60.61 34.49 44.20
C ALA A 150 -60.88 35.88 44.81
N VAL A 151 -60.33 36.94 44.21
CA VAL A 151 -60.63 38.33 44.61
C VAL A 151 -62.12 38.64 44.50
N GLU A 152 -62.77 38.24 43.40
CA GLU A 152 -64.22 38.41 43.25
C GLU A 152 -65.02 37.63 44.30
N GLN A 153 -64.59 36.40 44.63
CA GLN A 153 -65.22 35.62 45.71
C GLN A 153 -65.07 36.30 47.07
N ALA A 154 -63.89 36.85 47.37
CA ALA A 154 -63.64 37.57 48.62
C ALA A 154 -64.50 38.84 48.70
N ARG A 155 -64.60 39.59 47.60
CA ARG A 155 -65.43 40.80 47.49
C ARG A 155 -66.91 40.50 47.73
N PHE A 156 -67.40 39.36 47.25
CA PHE A 156 -68.78 38.93 47.50
C PHE A 156 -69.06 38.65 48.98
N ILE A 157 -68.10 38.06 49.71
CA ILE A 157 -68.24 37.71 51.13
C ILE A 157 -68.11 38.95 52.03
N ALA A 158 -67.21 39.88 51.70
CA ALA A 158 -66.89 41.06 52.52
C ALA A 158 -66.95 42.37 51.71
N PRO A 159 -68.15 42.85 51.32
CA PRO A 159 -68.32 43.94 50.36
C PRO A 159 -67.86 45.32 50.86
N THR A 160 -67.60 45.47 52.15
CA THR A 160 -67.15 46.73 52.76
C THR A 160 -65.63 46.86 52.86
N LEU A 161 -64.87 45.82 52.52
CA LEU A 161 -63.41 45.86 52.49
C LEU A 161 -62.90 46.25 51.09
N ASP A 162 -61.78 46.98 51.05
CA ASP A 162 -61.12 47.35 49.80
C ASP A 162 -60.14 46.25 49.37
N PHE A 163 -60.39 45.68 48.19
CA PHE A 163 -59.57 44.64 47.57
C PHE A 163 -58.73 45.19 46.40
N ALA A 164 -58.79 46.49 46.10
CA ALA A 164 -58.02 47.09 45.01
C ALA A 164 -56.51 47.06 45.24
N VAL A 165 -56.09 46.87 46.51
CA VAL A 165 -54.68 46.74 46.92
C VAL A 165 -54.13 45.32 46.82
N MET A 166 -54.96 44.32 46.45
CA MET A 166 -54.49 42.95 46.26
C MET A 166 -53.70 42.83 44.96
N ASP A 167 -52.50 42.28 45.05
CA ASP A 167 -51.57 42.10 43.94
C ASP A 167 -51.05 40.66 43.95
N PRO A 168 -51.22 39.89 42.87
CA PRO A 168 -50.76 38.50 42.80
C PRO A 168 -49.22 38.36 42.84
N CYS A 169 -48.48 39.45 42.63
CA CYS A 169 -47.02 39.49 42.67
C CYS A 169 -46.47 40.00 44.01
N LYS A 170 -47.30 40.07 45.06
CA LYS A 170 -46.87 40.56 46.38
C LYS A 170 -47.28 39.61 47.49
N VAL A 171 -46.41 39.53 48.50
CA VAL A 171 -46.59 38.70 49.70
C VAL A 171 -46.64 39.55 50.96
N VAL A 172 -47.30 39.05 52.00
CA VAL A 172 -47.39 39.75 53.30
C VAL A 172 -46.30 39.23 54.24
N ILE A 173 -45.30 40.06 54.55
CA ILE A 173 -44.23 39.78 55.50
C ILE A 173 -44.36 40.78 56.66
N ASN A 174 -44.45 40.29 57.90
CA ASN A 174 -44.59 41.14 59.10
C ASN A 174 -45.73 42.17 59.02
N GLY A 175 -46.81 41.85 58.31
CA GLY A 175 -47.97 42.74 58.12
C GLY A 175 -47.81 43.82 57.06
N GLN A 176 -46.70 43.82 56.30
CA GLN A 176 -46.49 44.71 55.16
C GLN A 176 -46.51 43.93 53.85
N LEU A 177 -47.03 44.57 52.80
CA LEU A 177 -47.05 44.01 51.45
C LEU A 177 -45.72 44.30 50.77
N VAL A 178 -45.01 43.25 50.35
CA VAL A 178 -43.67 43.30 49.75
C VAL A 178 -43.71 42.59 48.40
N ASP A 179 -42.93 43.06 47.44
CA ASP A 179 -42.78 42.42 46.13
C ASP A 179 -42.20 41.01 46.28
N ASP A 180 -42.80 40.06 45.57
CA ASP A 180 -42.33 38.67 45.52
C ASP A 180 -41.21 38.58 44.48
N ASP A 181 -40.09 39.26 44.74
CA ASP A 181 -38.90 39.20 43.89
C ASP A 181 -38.19 37.85 44.09
N GLU A 182 -38.39 36.91 43.17
CA GLU A 182 -37.56 35.71 43.04
C GLU A 182 -36.18 36.08 42.47
N ASP A 183 -35.20 36.27 43.35
CA ASP A 183 -33.77 35.95 43.11
C ASP A 183 -33.04 35.85 44.48
N GLN A 184 -33.38 34.82 45.25
CA GLN A 184 -32.38 34.18 46.11
C GLN A 184 -32.01 32.85 45.46
N GLU A 185 -31.05 32.90 44.53
CA GLU A 185 -30.18 31.75 44.30
C GLU A 185 -29.59 31.37 45.66
N SER A 186 -30.06 30.28 46.24
CA SER A 186 -29.32 29.62 47.30
C SER A 186 -28.03 29.11 46.66
N GLU A 187 -26.91 29.77 46.96
CA GLU A 187 -25.59 29.20 46.77
C GLU A 187 -25.56 27.86 47.51
N SER A 188 -25.81 26.76 46.79
CA SER A 188 -25.41 25.45 47.25
C SER A 188 -23.89 25.42 47.21
N GLU A 189 -23.26 25.54 48.38
CA GLU A 189 -21.82 25.30 48.56
C GLU A 189 -21.46 23.96 47.93
N ASP A 190 -20.72 24.03 46.83
CA ASP A 190 -20.09 22.89 46.19
C ASP A 190 -18.92 22.47 47.09
N VAL A 191 -19.18 21.57 48.05
CA VAL A 191 -18.10 20.88 48.79
C VAL A 191 -17.51 19.84 47.85
N ALA A 192 -16.51 20.28 47.08
CA ALA A 192 -15.56 19.41 46.42
C ALA A 192 -14.83 18.58 47.48
N VAL A 193 -15.19 17.30 47.60
CA VAL A 193 -14.34 16.31 48.25
C VAL A 193 -13.39 15.77 47.18
N ALA A 194 -12.11 16.10 47.36
CA ALA A 194 -10.97 15.57 46.62
C ALA A 194 -10.76 14.07 46.90
#